data_AF-A0A6N3GD30-F1
#
_entry.id   AF-A0A6N3GD30-F1
#
_cell.length_a   1.000
_cell.length_b   1.000
_cell.length_c   1.000
_cell.angle_alpha   90.00
_cell.angle_beta   90.00
_cell.angle_gamma   90.00
#
_symmetry.space_group_name_H-M   'P 1'
#
loop_
_entity.id
_entity.type
_entity.pdbx_description
1 polymer ?
#
loop_
_entity_poly.entity_id
_entity_poly.type
_entity_poly.pdbx_seq_one_letter_code
_entity_poly.pdbx_strand_id
1 'polypeptide(L)'
;MINEIVHLQYHMVKEVDPHAVCSMNIYGEMTELFNLGLLELPDDVIEIWADNGYGKMVSRRQGNHDPRDEVLTNTSKPNQSRGIYYHVAFHDLQASNFLTILPNSPEFVSRELMAVRDVKMDKFVLVNTGNIKPHILFLQEIANFWRADYQLRTDQEIISEHVTQYYQNQQEEIQAVYEAYFEAVIRYGTHEDQTAGDEFACYLIRKIIQSWLKQETKIPRIEWLTGDKKIKEQVREIFSIVGEKIAAWENLLLRCQQITLSLQDKPAQNARFFNDIYLSVSVQCKTLKALLHLLDAYQMLDREEMVFVFVKVFDALEEIHQLIQILKENPSDTWYDFYENDGYTNLTLTKEMIKSLLSYIRIIGDGPDQDQWERKYIMDPTESRVMLLSNTKKALTDEKLARKIRVSFRKDPN
;
A
#
# COMPACT_ATOMS: atom_id res chain seq x y z
N MET A 1 34.93 14.86 2.88
CA MET A 1 33.86 15.29 1.94
C MET A 1 32.57 15.71 2.65
N ILE A 2 31.78 14.83 3.27
CA ILE A 2 30.48 15.24 3.87
C ILE A 2 30.67 16.31 4.94
N ASN A 3 31.54 16.10 5.93
CA ASN A 3 31.82 17.10 6.98
C ASN A 3 32.28 18.44 6.39
N GLU A 4 33.17 18.42 5.39
CA GLU A 4 33.66 19.64 4.71
C GLU A 4 32.52 20.42 4.06
N ILE A 5 31.57 19.75 3.40
CA ILE A 5 30.41 20.37 2.77
C ILE A 5 29.48 20.97 3.84
N VAL A 6 29.20 20.23 4.91
CA VAL A 6 28.36 20.70 6.03
C VAL A 6 28.94 21.97 6.64
N HIS A 7 30.24 21.97 6.96
CA HIS A 7 30.91 23.14 7.52
C HIS A 7 30.94 24.32 6.56
N LEU A 8 31.21 24.10 5.28
CA LEU A 8 31.20 25.17 4.27
C LEU A 8 29.82 25.84 4.18
N GLN A 9 28.75 25.04 4.04
CA GLN A 9 27.39 25.56 3.96
C GLN A 9 26.98 26.29 5.24
N TYR A 10 27.31 25.73 6.41
CA TYR A 10 27.07 26.35 7.70
C TYR A 10 27.74 27.72 7.81
N HIS A 11 29.04 27.81 7.48
CA HIS A 11 29.78 29.08 7.56
C HIS A 11 29.26 30.13 6.59
N MET A 12 28.91 29.74 5.36
CA MET A 12 28.30 30.64 4.38
C MET A 12 26.99 31.26 4.90
N VAL A 13 26.14 30.46 5.56
CA VAL A 13 24.89 30.96 6.16
C VAL A 13 25.18 31.88 7.35
N LYS A 14 26.07 31.47 8.26
CA LYS A 14 26.40 32.22 9.48
C LYS A 14 27.15 33.53 9.22
N GLU A 15 27.90 33.64 8.13
CA GLU A 15 28.54 34.89 7.71
C GLU A 15 27.49 35.96 7.34
N VAL A 16 26.37 35.54 6.74
CA VAL A 16 25.27 36.43 6.36
C VAL A 16 24.33 36.70 7.54
N ASP A 17 23.99 35.65 8.30
CA ASP A 17 23.14 35.74 9.49
C ASP A 17 23.70 34.87 10.62
N PRO A 18 24.41 35.48 11.60
CA PRO A 18 24.96 34.75 12.74
C PRO A 18 23.90 34.03 13.60
N HIS A 19 22.64 34.45 13.53
CA HIS A 19 21.53 33.90 14.32
C HIS A 19 20.68 32.89 13.55
N ALA A 20 21.02 32.58 12.29
CA ALA A 20 20.29 31.61 11.49
C ALA A 20 20.23 30.24 12.19
N VAL A 21 19.05 29.62 12.22
CA VAL A 21 18.85 28.26 12.73
C VAL A 21 19.15 27.27 11.60
N CYS A 22 20.10 26.37 11.84
CA CYS A 22 20.48 25.32 10.89
C CYS A 22 19.97 23.96 11.37
N SER A 23 19.63 23.09 10.43
CA SER A 23 19.22 21.72 10.73
C SER A 23 19.79 20.76 9.69
N MET A 24 19.98 19.51 10.07
CA MET A 24 20.44 18.46 9.17
C MET A 24 19.67 17.17 9.42
N ASN A 25 19.19 16.56 8.33
CA ASN A 25 18.52 15.27 8.38
C ASN A 25 19.56 14.14 8.43
N ILE A 26 19.47 13.30 9.45
CA ILE A 26 20.26 12.09 9.65
C ILE A 26 19.37 10.92 9.28
N TYR A 27 19.38 10.58 7.99
CA TYR A 27 18.47 9.61 7.39
C TYR A 27 19.19 8.62 6.49
N GLY A 28 18.72 7.36 6.51
CA GLY A 28 19.30 6.29 5.69
C GLY A 28 20.73 5.98 6.11
N GLU A 29 21.65 5.97 5.15
CA GLU A 29 23.08 5.70 5.36
C GLU A 29 23.76 6.70 6.31
N MET A 30 23.19 7.89 6.48
CA MET A 30 23.72 8.90 7.40
C MET A 30 23.59 8.48 8.87
N THR A 31 22.60 7.65 9.19
CA THR A 31 22.41 7.09 10.55
C THR A 31 23.59 6.21 10.95
N GLU A 32 24.04 5.33 10.05
CA GLU A 32 25.21 4.47 10.27
C GLU A 32 26.49 5.31 10.45
N LEU A 33 26.72 6.28 9.55
CA LEU A 33 27.88 7.17 9.65
C LEU A 33 27.91 7.98 10.95
N PHE A 34 26.74 8.44 11.41
CA PHE A 34 26.63 9.13 12.69
C PHE A 34 26.98 8.21 13.86
N ASN A 35 26.40 7.00 13.89
CA ASN A 35 26.60 6.04 14.98
C ASN A 35 28.06 5.55 15.05
N LEU A 36 28.80 5.57 13.94
CA LEU A 36 30.23 5.32 13.89
C LEU A 36 31.10 6.51 14.31
N GLY A 37 30.50 7.67 14.65
CA GLY A 37 31.21 8.89 15.02
C GLY A 37 31.92 9.57 13.85
N LEU A 38 31.49 9.32 12.61
CA LEU A 38 32.13 9.84 11.40
C LEU A 38 31.56 11.18 10.91
N LEU A 39 30.41 11.60 11.47
CA LEU A 39 29.78 12.88 11.17
C LEU A 39 30.13 13.95 12.21
N GLU A 40 30.68 15.05 11.72
CA GLU A 40 31.06 16.21 12.54
C GLU A 40 30.07 17.35 12.26
N LEU A 41 29.08 17.49 13.14
CA LEU A 41 28.07 18.55 13.04
C LEU A 41 28.41 19.71 13.99
N PRO A 42 28.24 20.98 13.55
CA PRO A 42 28.30 22.13 14.45
C PRO A 42 27.30 22.00 15.62
N ASP A 43 27.68 22.47 16.80
CA ASP A 43 26.94 22.19 18.04
C ASP A 43 25.53 22.82 18.10
N ASP A 44 25.27 23.87 17.32
CA ASP A 44 23.97 24.55 17.25
C ASP A 44 23.06 24.07 16.09
N VAL A 45 23.50 23.06 15.33
CA VAL A 45 22.67 22.43 14.29
C VAL A 45 21.63 21.50 14.94
N ILE A 46 20.37 21.64 14.53
CA ILE A 46 19.31 20.70 14.92
C ILE A 46 19.50 19.38 14.16
N GLU A 47 19.73 18.30 14.89
CA GLU A 47 19.77 16.94 14.31
C GLU A 47 18.35 16.43 14.11
N ILE A 48 17.95 16.15 12.87
CA ILE A 48 16.64 15.61 12.54
C ILE A 48 16.78 14.12 12.24
N TRP A 49 16.15 13.28 13.04
CA TRP A 49 16.27 11.83 12.97
C TRP A 49 15.01 11.21 12.39
N ALA A 50 15.12 10.32 11.40
CA ALA A 50 13.92 9.76 10.79
C ALA A 50 13.52 8.40 11.36
N ASP A 51 12.24 8.07 11.19
CA ASP A 51 11.74 6.70 11.31
C ASP A 51 12.14 5.85 10.08
N ASN A 52 11.69 4.59 10.07
CA ASN A 52 11.93 3.66 8.97
C ASN A 52 10.92 3.80 7.81
N GLY A 53 10.06 4.82 7.81
CA GLY A 53 8.93 4.98 6.88
C GLY A 53 7.64 4.29 7.33
N TYR A 54 7.69 3.45 8.36
CA TYR A 54 6.54 2.74 8.94
C TYR A 54 6.23 3.25 10.37
N GLY A 55 6.83 4.36 10.80
CA GLY A 55 6.66 4.92 12.14
C GLY A 55 7.61 4.37 13.22
N LYS A 56 8.42 3.34 12.92
CA LYS A 56 9.40 2.82 13.88
C LYS A 56 10.67 3.67 13.84
N MET A 57 11.14 4.14 14.99
CA MET A 57 12.38 4.95 15.10
C MET A 57 13.65 4.09 14.98
N VAL A 58 13.89 3.54 13.78
CA VAL A 58 15.08 2.80 13.37
C VAL A 58 15.44 3.15 11.92
N SER A 59 16.66 2.85 11.47
CA SER A 59 17.03 3.05 10.07
C SER A 59 16.12 2.25 9.12
N ARG A 60 15.78 2.84 7.96
CA ARG A 60 14.89 2.22 6.97
C ARG A 60 15.49 1.03 6.23
N ARG A 61 14.62 0.14 5.75
CA ARG A 61 14.94 -0.89 4.75
C ARG A 61 15.27 -0.25 3.39
N GLN A 62 16.20 -0.86 2.67
CA GLN A 62 16.50 -0.57 1.27
C GLN A 62 16.51 -1.87 0.45
N GLY A 63 15.40 -2.15 -0.24
CA GLY A 63 15.25 -3.40 -0.98
C GLY A 63 15.21 -4.60 -0.03
N ASN A 64 16.25 -5.44 -0.08
CA ASN A 64 16.37 -6.62 0.79
C ASN A 64 17.23 -6.39 2.04
N HIS A 65 17.87 -5.21 2.15
CA HIS A 65 18.71 -4.89 3.29
C HIS A 65 17.90 -4.09 4.32
N ASP A 66 17.70 -4.65 5.52
CA ASP A 66 16.95 -4.04 6.62
C ASP A 66 17.87 -3.92 7.86
N PRO A 67 18.74 -2.89 7.92
CA PRO A 67 19.75 -2.77 8.98
C PRO A 67 19.15 -2.50 10.36
N ARG A 68 18.04 -1.76 10.42
CA ARG A 68 17.31 -1.40 11.66
C ARG A 68 18.20 -0.81 12.76
N ASP A 69 19.21 -0.03 12.39
CA ASP A 69 20.07 0.68 13.33
C ASP A 69 19.23 1.58 14.23
N GLU A 70 19.56 1.57 15.52
CA GLU A 70 18.85 2.35 16.52
C GLU A 70 19.05 3.85 16.28
N VAL A 71 17.92 4.58 16.32
CA VAL A 71 17.89 6.04 16.14
C VAL A 71 17.85 6.76 17.50
N LEU A 72 17.18 6.17 18.49
CA LEU A 72 16.90 6.84 19.78
C LEU A 72 18.01 6.70 20.84
N THR A 73 19.14 6.05 20.55
CA THR A 73 20.09 5.64 21.60
C THR A 73 21.27 6.58 21.82
N ASN A 74 21.43 7.63 21.02
CA ASN A 74 22.53 8.57 21.20
C ASN A 74 22.30 9.52 22.39
N THR A 75 23.32 9.63 23.26
CA THR A 75 23.32 10.62 24.35
C THR A 75 23.57 12.00 23.75
N SER A 76 22.62 12.93 23.91
CA SER A 76 22.77 14.29 23.38
C SER A 76 23.98 14.99 23.99
N LYS A 77 24.74 15.74 23.18
CA LYS A 77 25.66 16.74 23.72
C LYS A 77 24.89 17.76 24.58
N PRO A 78 25.51 18.37 25.61
CA PRO A 78 24.88 19.46 26.36
C PRO A 78 24.41 20.56 25.41
N ASN A 79 23.14 20.99 25.55
CA ASN A 79 22.48 22.03 24.74
C ASN A 79 22.21 21.70 23.27
N GLN A 80 22.39 20.45 22.83
CA GLN A 80 22.06 20.04 21.47
C GLN A 80 20.54 19.91 21.27
N SER A 81 20.03 20.54 20.22
CA SER A 81 18.63 20.42 19.81
C SER A 81 18.45 19.26 18.85
N ARG A 82 17.43 18.43 19.07
CA ARG A 82 17.15 17.27 18.23
C ARG A 82 15.67 17.18 17.91
N GLY A 83 15.39 16.72 16.71
CA GLY A 83 14.05 16.58 16.16
C GLY A 83 13.87 15.26 15.43
N ILE A 84 12.67 15.05 14.91
CA ILE A 84 12.33 13.87 14.12
C ILE A 84 11.76 14.21 12.74
N TYR A 85 11.99 13.31 11.79
CA TYR A 85 11.30 13.24 10.51
C TYR A 85 10.45 11.96 10.46
N TYR A 86 9.15 12.10 10.70
CA TYR A 86 8.22 10.99 10.87
C TYR A 86 7.36 10.77 9.64
N HIS A 87 7.00 9.53 9.32
CA HIS A 87 6.17 9.21 8.15
C HIS A 87 4.77 8.74 8.55
N VAL A 88 3.73 9.39 8.01
CA VAL A 88 2.37 8.83 7.96
C VAL A 88 2.02 8.28 6.57
N ALA A 89 2.88 8.60 5.60
CA ALA A 89 2.90 8.06 4.25
C ALA A 89 4.35 7.96 3.79
N PHE A 90 4.69 6.90 3.06
CA PHE A 90 6.04 6.67 2.60
C PHE A 90 6.05 5.87 1.31
N HIS A 91 7.06 6.08 0.46
CA HIS A 91 7.23 5.34 -0.78
C HIS A 91 8.48 4.48 -0.72
N ASP A 92 8.30 3.17 -0.55
CA ASP A 92 9.40 2.20 -0.51
C ASP A 92 9.46 1.31 -1.76
N LEU A 93 8.47 1.42 -2.65
CA LEU A 93 8.29 0.55 -3.82
C LEU A 93 8.18 -0.93 -3.44
N GLN A 94 7.70 -1.27 -2.24
CA GLN A 94 7.58 -2.67 -1.80
C GLN A 94 6.30 -2.93 -1.02
N ALA A 95 6.07 -2.26 0.11
CA ALA A 95 4.98 -2.58 1.04
C ALA A 95 4.42 -1.39 1.81
N SER A 96 4.90 -0.17 1.56
CA SER A 96 4.46 1.03 2.27
C SER A 96 3.04 1.48 1.89
N ASN A 97 2.58 2.59 2.48
CA ASN A 97 1.28 3.20 2.24
C ASN A 97 1.39 4.61 1.66
N PHE A 98 0.44 4.94 0.77
CA PHE A 98 0.23 6.28 0.24
C PHE A 98 -1.26 6.59 0.03
N LEU A 99 -2.00 5.73 -0.68
CA LEU A 99 -3.44 5.89 -0.85
C LEU A 99 -4.24 5.46 0.39
N THR A 100 -3.60 4.74 1.31
CA THR A 100 -4.20 4.20 2.52
C THR A 100 -3.59 4.84 3.77
N ILE A 101 -4.34 4.86 4.88
CA ILE A 101 -3.80 5.27 6.17
C ILE A 101 -2.59 4.40 6.58
N LEU A 102 -1.73 4.93 7.45
CA LEU A 102 -0.57 4.19 7.95
C LEU A 102 -1.04 2.83 8.52
N PRO A 103 -0.45 1.68 8.14
CA PRO A 103 -0.99 0.37 8.53
C PRO A 103 -0.71 0.01 9.99
N ASN A 104 0.31 0.61 10.61
CA ASN A 104 0.59 0.43 12.03
C ASN A 104 -0.43 1.18 12.89
N SER A 105 -0.78 0.63 14.05
CA SER A 105 -1.90 1.14 14.86
C SER A 105 -1.62 2.53 15.45
N PRO A 106 -2.67 3.31 15.79
CA PRO A 106 -2.54 4.58 16.49
C PRO A 106 -1.75 4.48 17.80
N GLU A 107 -1.96 3.44 18.59
CA GLU A 107 -1.22 3.18 19.82
C GLU A 107 0.26 2.91 19.54
N PHE A 108 0.58 2.14 18.49
CA PHE A 108 1.97 1.94 18.07
C PHE A 108 2.66 3.28 17.82
N VAL A 109 2.00 4.17 17.06
CA VAL A 109 2.51 5.52 16.79
C VAL A 109 2.66 6.33 18.09
N SER A 110 1.66 6.28 18.97
CA SER A 110 1.73 6.97 20.27
C SER A 110 2.91 6.51 21.11
N ARG A 111 3.19 5.20 21.16
CA ARG A 111 4.36 4.64 21.87
C ARG A 111 5.68 5.11 21.27
N GLU A 112 5.82 5.12 19.95
CA GLU A 112 7.05 5.59 19.30
C GLU A 112 7.28 7.09 19.52
N LEU A 113 6.22 7.91 19.45
CA LEU A 113 6.32 9.34 19.74
C LEU A 113 6.69 9.61 21.21
N MET A 114 6.15 8.82 22.15
CA MET A 114 6.57 8.90 23.56
C MET A 114 8.04 8.53 23.74
N ALA A 115 8.53 7.48 23.07
CA ALA A 115 9.95 7.12 23.11
C ALA A 115 10.85 8.26 22.58
N VAL A 116 10.41 8.98 21.55
CA VAL A 116 11.10 10.19 21.03
C VAL A 116 11.19 11.29 22.09
N ARG A 117 10.10 11.54 22.82
CA ARG A 117 10.07 12.55 23.90
C ARG A 117 10.94 12.16 25.09
N ASP A 118 10.96 10.88 25.46
CA ASP A 118 11.78 10.37 26.57
C ASP A 118 13.27 10.64 26.34
N VAL A 119 13.72 10.61 25.08
CA VAL A 119 15.10 10.94 24.68
C VAL A 119 15.28 12.40 24.22
N LYS A 120 14.27 13.25 24.41
CA LYS A 120 14.28 14.70 24.10
C LYS A 120 14.60 15.01 22.63
N MET A 121 14.10 14.19 21.71
CA MET A 121 14.18 14.40 20.26
C MET A 121 12.93 15.09 19.70
N ASP A 122 12.23 15.88 20.54
CA ASP A 122 10.95 16.52 20.24
C ASP A 122 11.05 18.05 20.09
N LYS A 123 12.25 18.60 19.85
CA LYS A 123 12.42 20.06 19.63
C LYS A 123 12.00 20.52 18.25
N PHE A 124 11.93 19.61 17.30
CA PHE A 124 11.48 19.87 15.93
C PHE A 124 10.82 18.61 15.38
N VAL A 125 9.58 18.70 14.91
CA VAL A 125 8.85 17.55 14.35
C VAL A 125 8.48 17.89 12.92
N LEU A 126 9.10 17.17 11.98
CA LEU A 126 8.76 17.21 10.57
C LEU A 126 7.99 15.95 10.21
N VAL A 127 6.89 16.08 9.47
CA VAL A 127 6.04 14.94 9.11
C VAL A 127 5.93 14.81 7.60
N ASN A 128 6.25 13.64 7.07
CA ASN A 128 5.87 13.27 5.72
C ASN A 128 4.40 12.89 5.70
N THR A 129 3.59 13.78 5.13
CA THR A 129 2.15 13.61 5.08
C THR A 129 1.67 12.87 3.83
N GLY A 130 2.56 12.55 2.87
CA GLY A 130 2.14 12.13 1.53
C GLY A 130 1.05 13.05 0.97
N ASN A 131 -0.11 12.48 0.67
CA ASN A 131 -1.34 13.23 0.48
C ASN A 131 -2.02 13.46 1.83
N ILE A 132 -2.30 14.70 2.24
CA ILE A 132 -2.94 15.02 3.55
C ILE A 132 -4.10 14.08 3.90
N LYS A 133 -4.94 13.71 2.92
CA LYS A 133 -5.91 12.61 3.02
C LYS A 133 -5.35 11.32 2.40
N PRO A 134 -5.52 10.15 3.05
CA PRO A 134 -6.43 9.90 4.18
C PRO A 134 -5.80 10.03 5.58
N HIS A 135 -4.58 10.54 5.73
CA HIS A 135 -3.79 10.40 6.99
C HIS A 135 -4.22 11.31 8.16
N ILE A 136 -5.43 11.89 8.16
CA ILE A 136 -5.89 12.85 9.16
C ILE A 136 -5.81 12.30 10.59
N LEU A 137 -6.13 11.01 10.80
CA LEU A 137 -6.04 10.35 12.10
C LEU A 137 -4.63 10.49 12.71
N PHE A 138 -3.59 10.16 11.94
CA PHE A 138 -2.21 10.21 12.42
C PHE A 138 -1.64 11.63 12.43
N LEU A 139 -2.05 12.51 11.50
CA LEU A 139 -1.65 13.91 11.53
C LEU A 139 -2.20 14.62 12.78
N GLN A 140 -3.42 14.29 13.20
CA GLN A 140 -3.99 14.75 14.46
C GLN A 140 -3.20 14.23 15.65
N GLU A 141 -2.84 12.95 15.65
CA GLU A 141 -2.10 12.36 16.75
C GLU A 141 -0.68 12.95 16.90
N ILE A 142 0.02 13.20 15.79
CA ILE A 142 1.33 13.88 15.82
C ILE A 142 1.18 15.36 16.25
N ALA A 143 0.11 16.04 15.84
CA ALA A 143 -0.18 17.39 16.31
C ALA A 143 -0.47 17.43 17.81
N ASN A 144 -1.17 16.43 18.34
CA ASN A 144 -1.39 16.26 19.78
C ASN A 144 -0.06 15.99 20.50
N PHE A 145 0.80 15.13 19.94
CA PHE A 145 2.14 14.86 20.47
C PHE A 145 2.98 16.13 20.65
N TRP A 146 2.92 17.08 19.71
CA TRP A 146 3.67 18.33 19.81
C TRP A 146 3.34 19.16 21.07
N ARG A 147 2.20 18.91 21.71
CA ARG A 147 1.83 19.59 22.96
C ARG A 147 2.63 19.05 24.14
N ALA A 148 3.01 19.95 25.04
CA ALA A 148 3.80 19.64 26.23
C ALA A 148 3.10 18.68 27.21
N ASP A 149 1.76 18.64 27.19
CA ASP A 149 0.92 17.82 28.08
C ASP A 149 0.60 16.44 27.51
N TYR A 150 1.02 16.12 26.28
CA TYR A 150 0.74 14.84 25.65
C TYR A 150 1.27 13.65 26.48
N GLN A 151 0.45 12.62 26.57
CA GLN A 151 0.73 11.36 27.25
C GLN A 151 0.56 10.21 26.26
N LEU A 152 1.06 9.03 26.64
CA LEU A 152 0.76 7.79 25.91
C LEU A 152 -0.76 7.55 25.82
N ARG A 153 -1.24 7.16 24.65
CA ARG A 153 -2.67 6.93 24.36
C ARG A 153 -2.88 5.58 23.71
N THR A 154 -4.04 4.99 23.99
CA THR A 154 -4.50 3.71 23.43
C THR A 154 -5.18 3.89 22.08
N ASP A 155 -5.31 2.81 21.30
CA ASP A 155 -6.05 2.79 20.03
C ASP A 155 -7.48 3.33 20.23
N GLN A 156 -8.15 2.89 21.29
CA GLN A 156 -9.50 3.30 21.65
C GLN A 156 -9.63 4.80 21.88
N GLU A 157 -8.70 5.42 22.60
CA GLU A 157 -8.74 6.86 22.90
C GLU A 157 -8.53 7.70 21.64
N ILE A 158 -7.57 7.31 20.80
CA ILE A 158 -7.22 8.07 19.59
C ILE A 158 -8.34 7.96 18.56
N ILE A 159 -8.83 6.74 18.29
CA ILE A 159 -9.88 6.49 17.31
C ILE A 159 -11.19 7.14 17.78
N SER A 160 -11.57 7.01 19.06
CA SER A 160 -12.82 7.58 19.57
C SER A 160 -12.82 9.11 19.55
N GLU A 161 -11.69 9.76 19.89
CA GLU A 161 -11.55 11.22 19.74
C GLU A 161 -11.71 11.64 18.28
N HIS A 162 -10.99 10.99 17.37
CA HIS A 162 -11.06 11.28 15.94
C HIS A 162 -12.48 11.16 15.41
N VAL A 163 -13.16 10.05 15.72
CA VAL A 163 -14.51 9.79 15.23
C VAL A 163 -15.51 10.81 15.79
N THR A 164 -15.43 11.09 17.10
CA THR A 164 -16.28 12.06 17.78
C THR A 164 -16.10 13.48 17.23
N GLN A 165 -14.87 13.84 16.89
CA GLN A 165 -14.54 15.16 16.36
C GLN A 165 -15.06 15.38 14.94
N TYR A 166 -15.00 14.36 14.08
CA TYR A 166 -15.22 14.52 12.64
C TYR A 166 -16.55 13.98 12.10
N TYR A 167 -17.21 13.07 12.81
CA TYR A 167 -18.47 12.47 12.38
C TYR A 167 -19.61 12.79 13.35
N GLN A 168 -20.80 13.03 12.81
CA GLN A 168 -22.01 13.31 13.62
C GLN A 168 -23.02 12.16 13.60
N ASN A 169 -22.81 11.18 12.71
CA ASN A 169 -23.71 10.06 12.50
C ASN A 169 -22.88 8.79 12.35
N GLN A 170 -23.48 7.64 12.67
CA GLN A 170 -22.84 6.33 12.57
C GLN A 170 -21.49 6.25 13.32
N GLN A 171 -21.34 6.99 14.42
CA GLN A 171 -20.05 7.07 15.13
C GLN A 171 -19.58 5.70 15.62
N GLU A 172 -20.48 4.90 16.20
CA GLU A 172 -20.15 3.55 16.68
C GLU A 172 -19.70 2.64 15.54
N GLU A 173 -20.43 2.65 14.42
CA GLU A 173 -20.12 1.83 13.25
C GLU A 173 -18.83 2.28 12.55
N ILE A 174 -18.58 3.59 12.47
CA ILE A 174 -17.36 4.15 11.88
C ILE A 174 -16.14 3.86 12.77
N GLN A 175 -16.28 3.96 14.09
CA GLN A 175 -15.23 3.58 15.03
C GLN A 175 -14.85 2.11 14.86
N ALA A 176 -15.85 1.22 14.77
CA ALA A 176 -15.62 -0.20 14.52
C ALA A 176 -14.95 -0.49 13.15
N VAL A 177 -15.11 0.40 12.15
CA VAL A 177 -14.38 0.30 10.88
C VAL A 177 -12.90 0.62 11.06
N TYR A 178 -12.55 1.66 11.82
CA TYR A 178 -11.15 1.99 12.11
C TYR A 178 -10.46 0.89 12.92
N GLU A 179 -11.10 0.38 13.96
CA GLU A 179 -10.58 -0.72 14.77
C GLU A 179 -10.32 -1.97 13.91
N ALA A 180 -11.33 -2.39 13.14
CA ALA A 180 -11.22 -3.55 12.25
C ALA A 180 -10.21 -3.35 11.11
N TYR A 181 -9.93 -2.10 10.69
CA TYR A 181 -8.90 -1.80 9.70
C TYR A 181 -7.53 -2.28 10.21
N PHE A 182 -7.14 -1.85 11.41
CA PHE A 182 -5.82 -2.20 11.96
C PHE A 182 -5.70 -3.69 12.30
N GLU A 183 -6.80 -4.36 12.64
CA GLU A 183 -6.82 -5.83 12.81
C GLU A 183 -6.67 -6.60 11.48
N ALA A 184 -7.18 -6.04 10.38
CA ALA A 184 -7.15 -6.65 9.06
C ALA A 184 -5.81 -6.50 8.34
N VAL A 185 -4.98 -5.54 8.75
CA VAL A 185 -3.65 -5.30 8.17
C VAL A 185 -2.80 -6.57 8.17
N ILE A 186 -2.14 -6.80 7.03
CA ILE A 186 -1.19 -7.91 6.88
C ILE A 186 0.10 -7.54 7.59
N ARG A 187 0.54 -8.40 8.50
CA ARG A 187 1.90 -8.38 9.05
C ARG A 187 2.74 -9.39 8.29
N TYR A 188 3.72 -8.90 7.54
CA TYR A 188 4.54 -9.75 6.67
C TYR A 188 5.87 -10.16 7.29
N GLY A 189 6.28 -9.53 8.39
CA GLY A 189 7.59 -9.74 8.99
C GLY A 189 7.53 -9.97 10.50
N THR A 190 8.72 -10.23 11.06
CA THR A 190 8.87 -10.57 12.49
C THR A 190 8.71 -9.35 13.39
N HIS A 191 9.05 -8.15 12.90
CA HIS A 191 8.91 -6.92 13.68
C HIS A 191 7.48 -6.38 13.63
N GLU A 192 7.09 -5.65 14.68
CA GLU A 192 5.73 -5.11 14.82
C GLU A 192 5.36 -4.16 13.69
N ASP A 193 6.31 -3.34 13.25
CA ASP A 193 6.17 -2.33 12.20
C ASP A 193 6.15 -2.89 10.77
N GLN A 194 6.43 -4.18 10.59
CA GLN A 194 6.49 -4.83 9.27
C GLN A 194 5.09 -5.22 8.78
N THR A 195 4.31 -4.19 8.48
CA THR A 195 2.92 -4.25 8.04
C THR A 195 2.74 -3.74 6.61
N ALA A 196 1.71 -4.23 5.90
CA ALA A 196 1.50 -3.94 4.48
C ALA A 196 0.49 -2.80 4.24
N GLY A 197 0.96 -1.74 3.59
CA GLY A 197 0.14 -0.70 2.97
C GLY A 197 -0.27 -1.04 1.52
N ASP A 198 -0.86 -0.06 0.83
CA ASP A 198 -1.40 -0.23 -0.52
C ASP A 198 -0.37 -0.58 -1.60
N GLU A 199 0.91 -0.25 -1.41
CA GLU A 199 1.94 -0.61 -2.39
C GLU A 199 2.17 -2.12 -2.46
N PHE A 200 1.94 -2.86 -1.36
CA PHE A 200 2.25 -4.28 -1.22
C PHE A 200 1.68 -5.13 -2.36
N ALA A 201 0.36 -5.06 -2.54
CA ALA A 201 -0.32 -5.90 -3.52
C ALA A 201 0.06 -5.52 -4.96
N CYS A 202 0.05 -4.23 -5.27
CA CYS A 202 0.39 -3.73 -6.61
C CYS A 202 1.84 -4.03 -6.98
N TYR A 203 2.77 -3.86 -6.04
CA TYR A 203 4.17 -4.23 -6.23
C TYR A 203 4.31 -5.72 -6.56
N LEU A 204 3.71 -6.60 -5.75
CA LEU A 204 3.79 -8.04 -5.95
C LEU A 204 3.13 -8.48 -7.25
N ILE A 205 1.96 -7.95 -7.60
CA ILE A 205 1.29 -8.22 -8.89
C ILE A 205 2.25 -7.95 -10.05
N ARG A 206 2.86 -6.75 -10.06
CA ARG A 206 3.78 -6.36 -11.13
C ARG A 206 5.00 -7.28 -11.19
N LYS A 207 5.57 -7.66 -10.04
CA LYS A 207 6.72 -8.57 -9.96
C LYS A 207 6.39 -9.98 -10.42
N ILE A 208 5.23 -10.52 -10.03
CA ILE A 208 4.76 -11.84 -10.46
C ILE A 208 4.57 -11.86 -11.97
N ILE A 209 3.90 -10.85 -12.54
CA ILE A 209 3.67 -10.77 -13.99
C ILE A 209 5.00 -10.71 -14.76
N GLN A 210 5.95 -9.86 -14.31
CA GLN A 210 7.27 -9.77 -14.94
C GLN A 210 8.00 -11.12 -14.92
N SER A 211 8.01 -11.79 -13.76
CA SER A 211 8.68 -13.07 -13.57
C SER A 211 8.03 -14.17 -14.42
N TRP A 212 6.70 -14.17 -14.49
CA TRP A 212 5.92 -15.10 -15.30
C TRP A 212 6.23 -14.96 -16.79
N LEU A 213 6.14 -13.74 -17.34
CA LEU A 213 6.37 -13.49 -18.76
C LEU A 213 7.82 -13.77 -19.18
N LYS A 214 8.78 -13.52 -18.29
CA LYS A 214 10.20 -13.82 -18.52
C LYS A 214 10.60 -15.26 -18.23
N GLN A 215 9.68 -16.07 -17.71
CA GLN A 215 9.95 -17.45 -17.27
C GLN A 215 11.10 -17.52 -16.24
N GLU A 216 11.14 -16.56 -15.33
CA GLU A 216 12.13 -16.53 -14.25
C GLU A 216 11.88 -17.66 -13.24
N THR A 217 12.95 -18.22 -12.69
CA THR A 217 12.88 -19.31 -11.70
C THR A 217 12.55 -18.82 -10.29
N LYS A 218 12.58 -17.50 -10.08
CA LYS A 218 12.37 -16.78 -8.84
C LYS A 218 11.82 -15.39 -9.14
N ILE A 219 10.95 -14.88 -8.28
CA ILE A 219 10.51 -13.48 -8.30
C ILE A 219 11.61 -12.63 -7.66
N PRO A 220 12.24 -11.70 -8.39
CA PRO A 220 13.37 -10.92 -7.88
C PRO A 220 12.92 -9.78 -6.97
N ARG A 221 13.77 -9.43 -5.99
CA ARG A 221 13.60 -8.30 -5.05
C ARG A 221 12.44 -8.47 -4.05
N ILE A 222 12.04 -9.71 -3.80
CA ILE A 222 11.03 -10.06 -2.77
C ILE A 222 11.61 -10.98 -1.68
N GLU A 223 12.93 -11.04 -1.56
CA GLU A 223 13.63 -11.83 -0.56
C GLU A 223 13.34 -11.33 0.86
N TRP A 224 13.09 -10.02 1.01
CA TRP A 224 12.60 -9.43 2.27
C TRP A 224 11.26 -10.03 2.75
N LEU A 225 10.46 -10.61 1.85
CA LEU A 225 9.15 -11.19 2.14
C LEU A 225 9.18 -12.72 2.23
N THR A 226 9.86 -13.37 1.28
CA THR A 226 9.79 -14.84 1.09
C THR A 226 11.14 -15.53 1.27
N GLY A 227 12.22 -14.79 1.49
CA GLY A 227 13.59 -15.30 1.46
C GLY A 227 14.03 -15.73 0.06
N ASP A 228 15.11 -16.52 0.00
CA ASP A 228 15.66 -17.06 -1.24
C ASP A 228 14.98 -18.40 -1.61
N LYS A 229 13.78 -18.32 -2.18
CA LYS A 229 12.97 -19.47 -2.60
C LYS A 229 12.67 -19.43 -4.10
N LYS A 230 12.30 -20.59 -4.67
CA LYS A 230 11.83 -20.68 -6.06
C LYS A 230 10.43 -20.07 -6.20
N ILE A 231 10.08 -19.61 -7.40
CA ILE A 231 8.81 -18.93 -7.68
C ILE A 231 7.57 -19.69 -7.19
N LYS A 232 7.50 -21.01 -7.37
CA LYS A 232 6.35 -21.82 -6.89
C LYS A 232 6.19 -21.82 -5.37
N GLU A 233 7.28 -21.68 -4.62
CA GLU A 233 7.25 -21.59 -3.16
C GLU A 233 6.92 -20.17 -2.71
N GLN A 234 7.53 -19.17 -3.36
CA GLN A 234 7.22 -17.75 -3.10
C GLN A 234 5.72 -17.46 -3.32
N VAL A 235 5.14 -17.94 -4.43
CA VAL A 235 3.71 -17.78 -4.72
C VAL A 235 2.82 -18.43 -3.65
N ARG A 236 3.17 -19.64 -3.17
CA ARG A 236 2.40 -20.34 -2.12
C ARG A 236 2.45 -19.60 -0.79
N GLU A 237 3.61 -19.07 -0.42
CA GLU A 237 3.79 -18.31 0.82
C GLU A 237 3.01 -16.99 0.79
N ILE A 238 3.12 -16.22 -0.31
CA ILE A 238 2.35 -14.99 -0.49
C ILE A 238 0.85 -15.29 -0.48
N PHE A 239 0.41 -16.37 -1.13
CA PHE A 239 -1.00 -16.78 -1.12
C PHE A 239 -1.50 -17.05 0.30
N SER A 240 -0.70 -17.71 1.14
CA SER A 240 -1.05 -17.94 2.55
C SER A 240 -1.17 -16.64 3.33
N ILE A 241 -0.19 -15.74 3.21
CA ILE A 241 -0.16 -14.45 3.92
C ILE A 241 -1.40 -13.62 3.58
N VAL A 242 -1.72 -13.50 2.29
CA VAL A 242 -2.86 -12.70 1.84
C VAL A 242 -4.20 -13.40 2.13
N GLY A 243 -4.24 -14.72 1.93
CA GLY A 243 -5.44 -15.53 2.12
C GLY A 243 -5.94 -15.54 3.57
N GLU A 244 -5.05 -15.42 4.55
CA GLU A 244 -5.42 -15.33 5.97
C GLU A 244 -6.23 -14.07 6.29
N LYS A 245 -5.95 -12.95 5.61
CA LYS A 245 -6.55 -11.64 5.91
C LYS A 245 -7.70 -11.22 4.98
N ILE A 246 -7.84 -11.86 3.81
CA ILE A 246 -8.79 -11.39 2.79
C ILE A 246 -10.25 -11.34 3.27
N ALA A 247 -10.68 -12.33 4.05
CA ALA A 247 -12.05 -12.36 4.57
C ALA A 247 -12.35 -11.16 5.50
N ALA A 248 -11.35 -10.72 6.30
CA ALA A 248 -11.48 -9.54 7.13
C ALA A 248 -11.65 -8.27 6.27
N TRP A 249 -10.86 -8.12 5.21
CA TRP A 249 -10.97 -7.01 4.26
C TRP A 249 -12.29 -7.00 3.48
N GLU A 250 -12.80 -8.15 3.06
CA GLU A 250 -14.09 -8.25 2.38
C GLU A 250 -15.25 -7.88 3.30
N ASN A 251 -15.23 -8.35 4.54
CA ASN A 251 -16.21 -7.98 5.56
C ASN A 251 -16.15 -6.47 5.87
N LEU A 252 -14.94 -5.91 5.97
CA LEU A 252 -14.76 -4.48 6.20
C LEU A 252 -15.29 -3.64 5.04
N LEU A 253 -15.01 -4.05 3.80
CA LEU A 253 -15.53 -3.39 2.60
C LEU A 253 -17.06 -3.40 2.57
N LEU A 254 -17.68 -4.52 2.93
CA LEU A 254 -19.14 -4.64 3.02
C LEU A 254 -19.72 -3.69 4.09
N ARG A 255 -19.07 -3.59 5.26
CA ARG A 255 -19.48 -2.65 6.31
C ARG A 255 -19.39 -1.20 5.83
N CYS A 256 -18.31 -0.82 5.13
CA CYS A 256 -18.19 0.51 4.55
C CYS A 256 -19.33 0.80 3.56
N GLN A 257 -19.68 -0.16 2.69
CA GLN A 257 -20.79 -0.01 1.75
C GLN A 257 -22.13 0.19 2.47
N GLN A 258 -22.38 -0.55 3.56
CA GLN A 258 -23.58 -0.39 4.39
C GLN A 258 -23.65 0.99 5.04
N ILE A 259 -22.53 1.49 5.58
CA ILE A 259 -22.44 2.83 6.16
C ILE A 259 -22.72 3.89 5.09
N THR A 260 -22.10 3.80 3.91
CA THR A 260 -22.36 4.72 2.79
C THR A 260 -23.83 4.75 2.38
N LEU A 261 -24.52 3.60 2.34
CA LEU A 261 -25.97 3.55 2.09
C LEU A 261 -26.77 4.26 3.19
N SER A 262 -26.40 4.08 4.46
CA SER A 262 -27.06 4.78 5.58
C SER A 262 -26.81 6.30 5.60
N LEU A 263 -25.74 6.74 4.94
CA LEU A 263 -25.34 8.14 4.80
C LEU A 263 -25.80 8.77 3.48
N GLN A 264 -26.59 8.08 2.65
CA GLN A 264 -26.99 8.56 1.31
C GLN A 264 -27.66 9.95 1.33
N ASP A 265 -28.46 10.24 2.36
CA ASP A 265 -29.15 11.53 2.54
C ASP A 265 -28.26 12.58 3.25
N LYS A 266 -26.99 12.25 3.53
CA LYS A 266 -26.01 13.09 4.24
C LYS A 266 -24.72 13.22 3.43
N PRO A 267 -24.75 13.91 2.27
CA PRO A 267 -23.66 13.89 1.30
C PRO A 267 -22.31 14.34 1.87
N ALA A 268 -22.28 15.36 2.75
CA ALA A 268 -21.04 15.81 3.36
C ALA A 268 -20.40 14.77 4.31
N GLN A 269 -21.23 14.05 5.09
CA GLN A 269 -20.77 12.98 5.98
C GLN A 269 -20.32 11.76 5.17
N ASN A 270 -21.07 11.39 4.12
CA ASN A 270 -20.69 10.32 3.22
C ASN A 270 -19.37 10.63 2.50
N ALA A 271 -19.20 11.84 1.98
CA ALA A 271 -17.96 12.28 1.34
C ALA A 271 -16.77 12.23 2.30
N ARG A 272 -16.94 12.63 3.56
CA ARG A 272 -15.90 12.52 4.58
C ARG A 272 -15.54 11.06 4.85
N PHE A 273 -16.53 10.22 5.15
CA PHE A 273 -16.30 8.79 5.40
C PHE A 273 -15.61 8.10 4.22
N PHE A 274 -16.04 8.42 3.00
CA PHE A 274 -15.43 7.95 1.76
C PHE A 274 -13.92 8.25 1.72
N ASN A 275 -13.57 9.52 1.92
CA ASN A 275 -12.21 10.02 1.75
C ASN A 275 -11.27 9.73 2.92
N ASP A 276 -11.81 9.55 4.13
CA ASP A 276 -10.99 9.37 5.34
C ASP A 276 -10.67 7.88 5.59
N ILE A 277 -11.58 6.94 5.26
CA ILE A 277 -11.35 5.52 5.54
C ILE A 277 -11.87 4.53 4.49
N TYR A 278 -13.05 4.74 3.89
CA TYR A 278 -13.61 3.75 2.97
C TYR A 278 -12.75 3.59 1.70
N LEU A 279 -12.15 4.67 1.19
CA LEU A 279 -11.19 4.55 0.09
C LEU A 279 -10.00 3.67 0.47
N SER A 280 -9.44 3.84 1.68
CA SER A 280 -8.35 3.01 2.19
C SER A 280 -8.74 1.52 2.23
N VAL A 281 -9.94 1.22 2.72
CA VAL A 281 -10.49 -0.15 2.77
C VAL A 281 -10.68 -0.72 1.36
N SER A 282 -11.18 0.09 0.43
CA SER A 282 -11.40 -0.31 -0.97
C SER A 282 -10.09 -0.63 -1.67
N VAL A 283 -9.07 0.21 -1.50
CA VAL A 283 -7.73 0.01 -2.09
C VAL A 283 -7.12 -1.29 -1.57
N GLN A 284 -7.08 -1.49 -0.25
CA GLN A 284 -6.54 -2.72 0.34
C GLN A 284 -7.30 -3.97 -0.15
N CYS A 285 -8.61 -3.99 0.03
CA CYS A 285 -9.43 -5.15 -0.32
C CYS A 285 -9.30 -5.51 -1.81
N LYS A 286 -9.50 -4.56 -2.73
CA LYS A 286 -9.50 -4.87 -4.16
C LYS A 286 -8.12 -5.23 -4.71
N THR A 287 -7.05 -4.59 -4.24
CA THR A 287 -5.69 -4.93 -4.68
C THR A 287 -5.25 -6.30 -4.14
N LEU A 288 -5.57 -6.64 -2.88
CA LEU A 288 -5.29 -7.96 -2.31
C LEU A 288 -6.09 -9.07 -3.02
N LYS A 289 -7.35 -8.83 -3.37
CA LYS A 289 -8.15 -9.77 -4.19
C LYS A 289 -7.54 -9.97 -5.57
N ALA A 290 -7.11 -8.89 -6.22
CA ALA A 290 -6.42 -8.99 -7.51
C ALA A 290 -5.12 -9.82 -7.41
N LEU A 291 -4.35 -9.62 -6.33
CA LEU A 291 -3.16 -10.41 -6.06
C LEU A 291 -3.50 -11.90 -5.84
N LEU A 292 -4.53 -12.22 -5.05
CA LEU A 292 -4.96 -13.61 -4.85
C LEU A 292 -5.40 -14.29 -6.14
N HIS A 293 -6.19 -13.60 -6.97
CA HIS A 293 -6.59 -14.13 -8.28
C HIS A 293 -5.39 -14.45 -9.16
N LEU A 294 -4.35 -13.61 -9.14
CA LEU A 294 -3.12 -13.82 -9.90
C LEU A 294 -2.29 -14.98 -9.34
N LEU A 295 -2.17 -15.09 -8.00
CA LEU A 295 -1.46 -16.19 -7.34
C LEU A 295 -2.15 -17.53 -7.57
N ASP A 296 -3.48 -17.56 -7.56
CA ASP A 296 -4.29 -18.72 -7.91
C ASP A 296 -4.07 -19.11 -9.38
N ALA A 297 -4.14 -18.14 -10.30
CA ALA A 297 -3.87 -18.34 -11.72
C ALA A 297 -2.48 -18.95 -11.98
N TYR A 298 -1.45 -18.46 -11.28
CA TYR A 298 -0.08 -18.99 -11.41
C TYR A 298 0.02 -20.44 -10.91
N GLN A 299 -0.64 -20.77 -9.80
CA GLN A 299 -0.65 -22.14 -9.25
C GLN A 299 -1.42 -23.13 -10.15
N MET A 300 -2.32 -22.64 -11.00
CA MET A 300 -3.07 -23.44 -11.96
C MET A 300 -2.30 -23.73 -13.27
N LEU A 301 -1.11 -23.18 -13.47
CA LEU A 301 -0.31 -23.37 -14.69
C LEU A 301 0.02 -24.84 -15.01
N ASP A 302 0.17 -25.68 -13.98
CA ASP A 302 0.45 -27.10 -14.18
C ASP A 302 -0.80 -27.90 -14.58
N ARG A 303 -1.99 -27.27 -14.62
CA ARG A 303 -3.25 -27.88 -15.03
C ARG A 303 -3.46 -27.64 -16.53
N GLU A 304 -3.88 -28.67 -17.26
CA GLU A 304 -4.00 -28.66 -18.74
C GLU A 304 -5.05 -27.67 -19.31
N GLU A 305 -5.80 -26.96 -18.45
CA GLU A 305 -6.90 -26.09 -18.87
C GLU A 305 -6.57 -24.59 -18.67
N MET A 306 -5.80 -24.05 -19.62
CA MET A 306 -5.38 -22.63 -19.67
C MET A 306 -6.53 -21.62 -19.65
N VAL A 307 -7.74 -22.04 -20.03
CA VAL A 307 -8.95 -21.19 -19.96
C VAL A 307 -9.28 -20.76 -18.52
N PHE A 308 -9.00 -21.60 -17.52
CA PHE A 308 -9.24 -21.22 -16.12
C PHE A 308 -8.22 -20.18 -15.65
N VAL A 309 -6.95 -20.35 -16.05
CA VAL A 309 -5.90 -19.34 -15.83
C VAL A 309 -6.32 -18.00 -16.45
N PHE A 310 -6.84 -18.03 -17.68
CA PHE A 310 -7.33 -16.84 -18.39
C PHE A 310 -8.46 -16.13 -17.63
N VAL A 311 -9.46 -16.88 -17.16
CA VAL A 311 -10.58 -16.31 -16.38
C VAL A 311 -10.10 -15.74 -15.04
N LYS A 312 -9.15 -16.41 -14.36
CA LYS A 312 -8.61 -15.92 -13.09
C LYS A 312 -7.78 -14.64 -13.25
N VAL A 313 -6.97 -14.54 -14.30
CA VAL A 313 -6.25 -13.28 -14.63
C VAL A 313 -7.26 -12.16 -14.96
N PHE A 314 -8.36 -12.49 -15.63
CA PHE A 314 -9.44 -11.53 -15.88
C PHE A 314 -10.15 -11.09 -14.58
N ASP A 315 -10.38 -11.98 -13.62
CA ASP A 315 -10.94 -11.61 -12.31
C ASP A 315 -10.02 -10.62 -11.58
N ALA A 316 -8.69 -10.81 -11.64
CA ALA A 316 -7.73 -9.84 -11.12
C ALA A 316 -7.85 -8.46 -11.82
N LEU A 317 -8.04 -8.46 -13.14
CA LEU A 317 -8.21 -7.23 -13.92
C LEU A 317 -9.49 -6.47 -13.51
N GLU A 318 -10.59 -7.19 -13.29
CA GLU A 318 -11.87 -6.58 -12.91
C GLU A 318 -11.79 -5.94 -11.52
N GLU A 319 -11.07 -6.53 -10.56
CA GLU A 319 -10.88 -5.92 -9.23
C GLU A 319 -10.14 -4.58 -9.32
N ILE A 320 -9.02 -4.52 -10.06
CA ILE A 320 -8.28 -3.26 -10.25
C ILE A 320 -9.10 -2.26 -11.08
N HIS A 321 -9.84 -2.73 -12.09
CA HIS A 321 -10.71 -1.85 -12.88
C HIS A 321 -11.79 -1.20 -12.02
N GLN A 322 -12.48 -1.99 -11.19
CA GLN A 322 -13.50 -1.49 -10.28
C GLN A 322 -12.92 -0.51 -9.27
N LEU A 323 -11.73 -0.78 -8.73
CA LEU A 323 -11.06 0.15 -7.82
C LEU A 323 -10.81 1.51 -8.49
N ILE A 324 -10.29 1.52 -9.72
CA ILE A 324 -10.07 2.77 -10.47
C ILE A 324 -11.39 3.53 -10.69
N GLN A 325 -12.52 2.83 -10.90
CA GLN A 325 -13.82 3.52 -10.98
C GLN A 325 -14.25 4.10 -9.63
N ILE A 326 -14.05 3.38 -8.53
CA ILE A 326 -14.33 3.89 -7.18
C ILE A 326 -13.57 5.19 -6.93
N LEU A 327 -12.30 5.28 -7.32
CA LEU A 327 -11.50 6.51 -7.18
C LEU A 327 -12.09 7.67 -8.00
N LYS A 328 -12.56 7.40 -9.22
CA LYS A 328 -13.15 8.41 -10.12
C LYS A 328 -14.54 8.86 -9.73
N GLU A 329 -15.32 7.97 -9.12
CA GLU A 329 -16.68 8.23 -8.65
C GLU A 329 -16.64 8.79 -7.21
N ASN A 330 -15.63 9.60 -6.88
CA ASN A 330 -15.52 10.22 -5.55
C ASN A 330 -16.76 11.08 -5.30
N PRO A 331 -17.50 10.85 -4.19
CA PRO A 331 -18.71 11.60 -3.88
C PRO A 331 -18.48 13.06 -3.47
N SER A 332 -17.21 13.51 -3.40
CA SER A 332 -16.85 14.88 -3.05
C SER A 332 -16.49 15.71 -4.28
N ASP A 333 -17.21 16.80 -4.50
CA ASP A 333 -16.83 17.81 -5.49
C ASP A 333 -15.50 18.49 -5.16
N THR A 334 -15.11 18.54 -3.88
CA THR A 334 -13.84 19.14 -3.43
C THR A 334 -12.64 18.23 -3.73
N TRP A 335 -12.83 16.91 -3.64
CA TRP A 335 -11.77 15.92 -3.75
C TRP A 335 -11.86 15.08 -5.03
N TYR A 336 -12.60 15.58 -6.04
CA TYR A 336 -12.94 14.84 -7.26
C TYR A 336 -11.70 14.26 -7.96
N ASP A 337 -10.69 15.09 -8.25
CA ASP A 337 -9.44 14.65 -8.90
C ASP A 337 -8.28 14.41 -7.92
N PHE A 338 -8.54 14.41 -6.60
CA PHE A 338 -7.47 14.44 -5.59
C PHE A 338 -6.58 13.19 -5.60
N TYR A 339 -7.15 12.03 -5.93
CA TYR A 339 -6.43 10.74 -5.95
C TYR A 339 -6.03 10.30 -7.36
N GLU A 340 -6.15 11.16 -8.38
CA GLU A 340 -5.71 10.81 -9.74
C GLU A 340 -4.21 10.56 -9.80
N ASN A 341 -3.43 11.29 -9.00
CA ASN A 341 -2.00 11.05 -8.86
C ASN A 341 -1.74 9.97 -7.79
N ASP A 342 -1.85 8.72 -8.20
CA ASP A 342 -1.49 7.55 -7.40
C ASP A 342 -0.08 7.03 -7.72
N GLY A 343 0.85 7.89 -8.15
CA GLY A 343 2.14 7.50 -8.73
C GLY A 343 2.97 6.51 -7.89
N TYR A 344 2.75 6.45 -6.58
CA TYR A 344 3.42 5.52 -5.66
C TYR A 344 2.84 4.11 -5.78
N THR A 345 1.51 3.96 -5.68
CA THR A 345 0.79 2.69 -5.81
C THR A 345 0.69 2.23 -7.28
N ASN A 346 0.41 3.18 -8.17
CA ASN A 346 0.33 3.06 -9.62
C ASN A 346 -0.63 1.95 -10.10
N LEU A 347 -1.92 2.14 -9.80
CA LEU A 347 -3.03 1.26 -10.16
C LEU A 347 -3.17 1.15 -11.68
N THR A 348 -2.97 2.26 -12.41
CA THR A 348 -3.04 2.28 -13.87
C THR A 348 -1.98 1.37 -14.50
N LEU A 349 -0.72 1.45 -14.06
CA LEU A 349 0.33 0.55 -14.52
C LEU A 349 0.00 -0.91 -14.17
N THR A 350 -0.48 -1.16 -12.95
CA THR A 350 -0.86 -2.50 -12.48
C THR A 350 -1.94 -3.10 -13.39
N LYS A 351 -2.97 -2.32 -13.74
CA LYS A 351 -4.03 -2.72 -14.67
C LYS A 351 -3.49 -3.09 -16.05
N GLU A 352 -2.64 -2.25 -16.65
CA GLU A 352 -2.09 -2.52 -17.98
C GLU A 352 -1.13 -3.73 -17.99
N MET A 353 -0.40 -3.96 -16.90
CA MET A 353 0.39 -5.18 -16.73
C MET A 353 -0.49 -6.44 -16.65
N ILE A 354 -1.60 -6.41 -15.90
CA ILE A 354 -2.55 -7.54 -15.86
C ILE A 354 -3.16 -7.79 -17.24
N LYS A 355 -3.52 -6.73 -17.99
CA LYS A 355 -4.02 -6.86 -19.38
C LYS A 355 -2.98 -7.52 -20.30
N SER A 356 -1.71 -7.14 -20.17
CA SER A 356 -0.62 -7.74 -20.94
C SER A 356 -0.49 -9.24 -20.65
N LEU A 357 -0.61 -9.64 -19.38
CA LEU A 357 -0.64 -11.05 -18.99
C LEU A 357 -1.88 -11.74 -19.57
N LEU A 358 -3.06 -11.14 -19.49
CA LEU A 358 -4.31 -11.71 -20.01
C LEU A 358 -4.19 -12.07 -21.50
N SER A 359 -3.68 -11.13 -22.31
CA SER A 359 -3.42 -11.36 -23.73
C SER A 359 -2.38 -12.46 -23.96
N TYR A 360 -1.31 -12.49 -23.17
CA TYR A 360 -0.31 -13.57 -23.25
C TYR A 360 -0.92 -14.95 -22.98
N ILE A 361 -1.76 -15.08 -21.94
CA ILE A 361 -2.44 -16.34 -21.61
C ILE A 361 -3.33 -16.82 -22.76
N ARG A 362 -4.04 -15.90 -23.43
CA ARG A 362 -4.83 -16.25 -24.62
C ARG A 362 -3.94 -16.75 -25.76
N ILE A 363 -2.82 -16.06 -26.04
CA ILE A 363 -1.88 -16.45 -27.12
C ILE A 363 -1.39 -17.89 -26.94
N ILE A 364 -1.07 -18.28 -25.71
CA ILE A 364 -0.52 -19.64 -25.45
C ILE A 364 -1.59 -20.71 -25.21
N GLY A 365 -2.86 -20.32 -25.03
CA GLY A 365 -3.92 -21.22 -24.55
C GLY A 365 -5.15 -21.40 -25.45
N ASP A 366 -5.50 -20.41 -26.29
CA ASP A 366 -6.74 -20.37 -27.09
C ASP A 366 -6.59 -21.02 -28.48
N GLY A 367 -5.48 -21.72 -28.70
CA GLY A 367 -5.13 -22.34 -29.97
C GLY A 367 -4.53 -21.37 -31.01
N PRO A 368 -4.14 -21.88 -32.19
CA PRO A 368 -3.38 -21.12 -33.19
C PRO A 368 -4.14 -19.92 -33.78
N ASP A 369 -5.46 -20.04 -33.89
CA ASP A 369 -6.33 -19.00 -34.46
C ASP A 369 -7.06 -18.17 -33.37
N GLN A 370 -6.81 -18.47 -32.07
CA GLN A 370 -7.41 -17.80 -30.91
C GLN A 370 -8.96 -17.75 -30.93
N ASP A 371 -9.58 -18.85 -31.35
CA ASP A 371 -11.02 -19.01 -31.49
C ASP A 371 -11.58 -20.24 -30.74
N GLN A 372 -10.72 -21.08 -30.16
CA GLN A 372 -11.12 -22.38 -29.61
C GLN A 372 -12.00 -22.23 -28.37
N TRP A 373 -11.67 -21.29 -27.48
CA TRP A 373 -12.45 -21.03 -26.29
C TRP A 373 -13.80 -20.40 -26.62
N GLU A 374 -13.87 -19.50 -27.61
CA GLU A 374 -15.15 -18.97 -28.06
C GLU A 374 -16.04 -20.09 -28.60
N ARG A 375 -15.49 -20.97 -29.43
CA ARG A 375 -16.23 -22.12 -29.99
C ARG A 375 -16.67 -23.12 -28.94
N LYS A 376 -15.81 -23.40 -27.94
CA LYS A 376 -16.08 -24.40 -26.89
C LYS A 376 -17.06 -23.92 -25.83
N TYR A 377 -16.95 -22.67 -25.40
CA TYR A 377 -17.66 -22.17 -24.20
C TYR A 377 -18.76 -21.13 -24.50
N ILE A 378 -18.83 -20.58 -25.70
CA ILE A 378 -19.74 -19.47 -26.03
C ILE A 378 -20.66 -19.80 -27.21
N MET A 379 -20.12 -20.36 -28.29
CA MET A 379 -20.92 -20.66 -29.48
C MET A 379 -21.91 -21.78 -29.23
N ASP A 380 -23.01 -21.76 -30.00
CA ASP A 380 -23.93 -22.89 -30.02
C ASP A 380 -23.19 -24.15 -30.51
N PRO A 381 -23.40 -25.32 -29.90
CA PRO A 381 -22.73 -26.56 -30.30
C PRO A 381 -22.88 -26.90 -31.79
N THR A 382 -24.01 -26.52 -32.41
CA THR A 382 -24.29 -26.75 -33.84
C THR A 382 -23.47 -25.84 -34.75
N GLU A 383 -23.19 -24.61 -34.34
CA GLU A 383 -22.36 -23.64 -35.07
C GLU A 383 -20.86 -23.85 -34.83
N SER A 384 -20.49 -24.31 -33.63
CA SER A 384 -19.09 -24.47 -33.18
C SER A 384 -18.23 -25.39 -34.07
N ARG A 385 -18.87 -26.29 -34.85
CA ARG A 385 -18.20 -27.27 -35.73
C ARG A 385 -17.91 -26.74 -37.14
N VAL A 386 -18.50 -25.60 -37.53
CA VAL A 386 -18.41 -25.07 -38.89
C VAL A 386 -17.41 -23.91 -38.95
N MET A 387 -16.13 -24.23 -39.18
CA MET A 387 -15.03 -23.25 -39.24
C MET A 387 -15.25 -22.10 -40.23
N LEU A 388 -15.94 -22.34 -41.35
CA LEU A 388 -16.16 -21.32 -42.39
C LEU A 388 -17.06 -20.15 -41.96
N LEU A 389 -17.78 -20.27 -40.85
CA LEU A 389 -18.64 -19.19 -40.31
C LEU A 389 -17.89 -18.21 -39.40
N SER A 390 -16.63 -18.49 -39.04
CA SER A 390 -15.83 -17.63 -38.15
C SER A 390 -15.49 -16.26 -38.77
N ASN A 391 -15.62 -16.11 -40.08
CA ASN A 391 -15.42 -14.84 -40.81
C ASN A 391 -16.65 -13.91 -40.83
N THR A 392 -17.78 -14.34 -40.26
CA THR A 392 -19.04 -13.56 -40.26
C THR A 392 -19.15 -12.59 -39.09
N LYS A 393 -18.27 -12.72 -38.09
CA LYS A 393 -18.27 -11.92 -36.86
C LYS A 393 -16.84 -11.48 -36.54
N LYS A 394 -16.69 -10.30 -35.92
CA LYS A 394 -15.40 -9.86 -35.40
C LYS A 394 -15.01 -10.70 -34.19
N ALA A 395 -13.72 -11.04 -34.08
CA ALA A 395 -13.17 -11.71 -32.90
C ALA A 395 -13.46 -10.91 -31.63
N LEU A 396 -13.74 -11.62 -30.53
CA LEU A 396 -13.93 -11.00 -29.23
C LEU A 396 -12.61 -10.45 -28.68
N THR A 397 -12.66 -9.30 -28.00
CA THR A 397 -11.54 -8.84 -27.16
C THR A 397 -11.36 -9.79 -25.98
N ASP A 398 -10.17 -9.80 -25.39
CA ASP A 398 -9.85 -10.69 -24.28
C ASP A 398 -10.80 -10.50 -23.09
N GLU A 399 -11.13 -9.26 -22.73
CA GLU A 399 -12.06 -8.99 -21.63
C GLU A 399 -13.48 -9.47 -21.95
N LYS A 400 -13.93 -9.31 -23.19
CA LYS A 400 -15.27 -9.75 -23.60
C LYS A 400 -15.36 -11.27 -23.67
N LEU A 401 -14.30 -11.93 -24.15
CA LEU A 401 -14.18 -13.39 -24.16
C LEU A 401 -14.19 -13.94 -22.73
N ALA A 402 -13.29 -13.45 -21.87
CA ALA A 402 -13.18 -13.89 -20.48
C ALA A 402 -14.49 -13.68 -19.71
N ARG A 403 -15.14 -12.53 -19.87
CA ARG A 403 -16.43 -12.23 -19.22
C ARG A 403 -17.52 -13.22 -19.64
N LYS A 404 -17.59 -13.59 -20.92
CA LYS A 404 -18.57 -14.57 -21.42
C LYS A 404 -18.28 -15.99 -20.92
N ILE A 405 -17.01 -16.41 -20.94
CA ILE A 405 -16.59 -17.72 -20.40
C ILE A 405 -16.91 -17.81 -18.90
N ARG A 406 -16.58 -16.76 -18.12
CA ARG A 406 -16.88 -16.69 -16.69
C ARG A 406 -18.38 -16.89 -16.40
N VAL A 407 -19.27 -16.37 -17.25
CA VAL A 407 -20.72 -16.59 -17.12
C VAL A 407 -21.12 -18.03 -17.44
N SER A 408 -20.49 -18.65 -18.45
CA SER A 408 -20.71 -20.07 -18.78
C SER A 408 -20.34 -20.98 -17.61
N PHE A 409 -19.18 -20.79 -16.98
CA PHE A 409 -18.75 -21.58 -15.82
C PHE A 409 -19.69 -21.48 -14.61
N ARG A 410 -20.42 -20.36 -14.45
CA ARG A 410 -21.42 -20.22 -13.37
C ARG A 410 -22.72 -20.97 -13.65
N LYS A 411 -23.00 -21.29 -14.91
CA LYS A 411 -24.24 -22.00 -15.31
C LYS A 411 -24.09 -23.51 -15.30
N ASP A 412 -22.88 -24.02 -15.50
CA ASP A 412 -22.54 -25.45 -15.38
C ASP A 412 -21.48 -25.64 -14.28
N PRO A 413 -21.89 -25.68 -12.99
CA PRO A 413 -21.02 -26.12 -11.91
C PRO A 413 -20.95 -27.65 -11.94
N ASN A 414 -20.27 -28.22 -12.94
CA ASN A 414 -19.94 -29.65 -12.94
C ASN A 414 -18.76 -29.91 -12.00
#